data_AF-A0A7X8ZE08-F1
#
_entry.id   AF-A0A7X8ZE08-F1
#
_cell.length_a   1.000
_cell.length_b   1.000
_cell.length_c   1.000
_cell.angle_alpha   90.00
_cell.angle_beta   90.00
_cell.angle_gamma   90.00
#
_symmetry.space_group_name_H-M   'P 1'
#
loop_
_entity.id
_entity.type
_entity.pdbx_description
1 polymer ?
#
loop_
_entity_poly.entity_id
_entity_poly.type
_entity_poly.pdbx_seq_one_letter_code
_entity_poly.pdbx_strand_id
1 'polypeptide(L)' 'RVILQAIGLPTTYEAGAFEELYEGMTRDKKNRDGHIRFVALKDVGDVTRIEGPTREELVRAYEAISS' A
#
# COMPACT_ATOMS: atom_id res chain seq x y z
N ARG A 1 -11.41 2.90 -8.18
CA ARG A 1 -12.22 3.80 -7.31
C ARG A 1 -13.72 3.52 -7.44
N VAL A 2 -14.30 3.52 -8.65
CA VAL A 2 -15.75 3.33 -8.93
C VAL A 2 -16.40 2.17 -8.14
N ILE A 3 -15.84 0.96 -8.20
CA ILE A 3 -16.47 -0.22 -7.57
C ILE A 3 -16.56 -0.09 -6.04
N LEU A 4 -15.48 0.34 -5.39
CA LEU A 4 -15.46 0.52 -3.92
C LEU A 4 -16.39 1.65 -3.48
N GLN A 5 -16.41 2.75 -4.23
CA GLN A 5 -17.28 3.89 -3.95
C GLN A 5 -18.77 3.56 -4.15
N ALA A 6 -19.10 2.74 -5.15
CA ALA A 6 -20.48 2.33 -5.42
C ALA A 6 -21.12 1.56 -4.26
N ILE A 7 -20.31 0.95 -3.39
CA ILE A 7 -20.77 0.25 -2.18
C ILE A 7 -20.45 1.04 -0.90
N GLY A 8 -20.09 2.32 -1.00
CA GLY A 8 -19.87 3.21 0.14
C GLY A 8 -18.56 2.99 0.91
N LEU A 9 -17.59 2.27 0.34
CA LEU A 9 -16.28 2.09 0.98
C LEU A 9 -15.34 3.29 0.71
N PRO A 10 -14.51 3.70 1.69
CA PRO A 10 -13.54 4.77 1.51
C PRO A 10 -12.44 4.36 0.52
N THR A 11 -11.94 5.33 -0.25
CA THR A 11 -10.86 5.14 -1.23
C THR A 11 -9.69 6.09 -1.03
N THR A 12 -9.68 6.83 0.08
CA THR A 12 -8.60 7.71 0.51
C THR A 12 -8.26 7.43 1.96
N TYR A 13 -7.10 7.93 2.41
CA TYR A 13 -6.65 7.81 3.79
C TYR A 13 -6.06 9.14 4.27
N GLU A 14 -5.93 9.30 5.59
CA GLU A 14 -5.49 10.55 6.22
C GLU A 14 -4.10 10.99 5.76
N ALA A 15 -3.93 12.25 5.37
CA ALA A 15 -2.61 12.81 5.06
C ALA A 15 -1.72 12.85 6.32
N GLY A 16 -0.44 12.50 6.18
CA GLY A 16 0.53 12.57 7.28
C GLY A 16 0.67 11.32 8.16
N ALA A 17 -0.21 10.31 8.02
CA ALA A 17 -0.10 9.06 8.79
C ALA A 17 0.90 8.04 8.22
N PHE A 18 1.70 8.41 7.21
CA PHE A 18 2.62 7.48 6.53
C PHE A 18 3.64 6.85 7.47
N GLU A 19 4.25 7.63 8.38
CA GLU A 19 5.31 7.12 9.26
C GLU A 19 4.80 6.02 10.20
N GLU A 20 3.63 6.24 10.82
CA GLU A 20 2.99 5.26 11.69
C GLU A 20 2.69 3.96 10.92
N LEU A 21 2.14 4.08 9.71
CA LEU A 21 1.86 2.93 8.86
C LEU A 21 3.14 2.20 8.46
N TYR A 22 4.20 2.92 8.11
CA TYR A 22 5.48 2.34 7.72
C TYR A 22 6.13 1.57 8.87
N GLU A 23 6.09 2.11 10.09
CA GLU A 23 6.51 1.39 11.28
C GLU A 23 5.68 0.13 11.56
N GLY A 24 4.38 0.17 11.32
CA GLY A 24 3.51 -1.00 11.42
C GLY A 24 3.88 -2.08 10.40
N MET A 25 4.06 -1.68 9.13
CA MET A 25 4.39 -2.59 8.02
C MET A 25 5.76 -3.26 8.19
N THR A 26 6.75 -2.56 8.74
CA THR A 26 8.10 -3.12 8.97
C THR A 26 8.14 -4.16 10.09
N ARG A 27 7.16 -4.18 10.98
CA ARG A 27 7.04 -5.16 12.08
C ARG A 27 6.19 -6.39 11.74
N ASP A 28 5.54 -6.41 10.57
CA ASP A 28 4.70 -7.54 10.16
C ASP A 28 5.52 -8.83 9.92
N LYS A 29 4.94 -9.96 10.33
CA LYS A 29 5.57 -11.29 10.32
C LYS A 29 5.92 -11.79 8.91
N LYS A 30 5.49 -11.11 7.83
CA LYS A 30 5.90 -11.39 6.45
C LYS A 30 7.28 -10.79 6.07
N ASN A 31 8.02 -10.19 6.99
CA ASN A 31 9.42 -9.82 6.74
C ASN A 31 10.37 -11.00 7.03
N ARG A 32 10.45 -11.98 6.11
CA ARG A 32 11.65 -12.82 6.02
C ARG A 32 12.68 -11.96 5.29
N ASP A 33 13.81 -11.66 5.92
CA ASP A 33 14.90 -10.78 5.44
C ASP A 33 14.63 -9.26 5.49
N GLY A 34 13.59 -8.80 6.21
CA GLY A 34 13.42 -7.38 6.56
C GLY A 34 12.79 -6.47 5.49
N HIS A 35 12.32 -7.02 4.36
CA HIS A 35 11.75 -6.25 3.26
C HIS A 35 10.22 -6.35 3.19
N ILE A 36 9.55 -5.20 3.13
CA ILE A 36 8.10 -5.11 2.93
C ILE A 36 7.73 -5.74 1.58
N ARG A 37 6.61 -6.48 1.54
CA ARG A 37 6.09 -7.12 0.33
C ARG A 37 4.63 -6.76 0.11
N PHE A 38 4.30 -6.34 -1.12
CA PHE A 38 2.94 -6.03 -1.52
C PHE A 38 2.42 -7.07 -2.52
N VAL A 39 1.13 -7.36 -2.41
CA VAL A 39 0.37 -7.98 -3.49
C VAL A 39 -0.12 -6.86 -4.39
N ALA A 40 0.12 -6.98 -5.69
CA ALA A 40 -0.26 -6.00 -6.70
C ALA A 40 -0.93 -6.69 -7.89
N LEU A 41 -1.41 -5.90 -8.83
CA LEU A 41 -2.01 -6.38 -10.08
C LEU A 41 -1.21 -5.85 -11.26
N LYS A 42 -0.96 -6.69 -12.26
CA LYS A 42 -0.52 -6.24 -13.59
C LYS A 42 -1.71 -5.86 -14.45
N ASP A 43 -2.80 -6.62 -14.32
CA ASP A 43 -4.10 -6.39 -14.97
C ASP A 43 -5.22 -6.98 -14.10
N VAL A 44 -6.48 -6.78 -14.51
CA VAL A 44 -7.66 -7.35 -13.86
C VAL A 44 -7.59 -8.87 -13.90
N GLY A 45 -7.43 -9.47 -12.71
CA GLY A 45 -7.29 -10.92 -12.56
C GLY A 45 -5.86 -11.45 -12.67
N ASP A 46 -4.86 -10.60 -12.96
CA ASP A 46 -3.44 -10.96 -13.01
C ASP A 46 -2.68 -10.41 -11.79
N VAL A 47 -2.39 -11.29 -10.84
CA VAL A 47 -1.76 -10.96 -9.56
C VAL A 47 -0.23 -11.07 -9.64
N THR A 48 0.46 -10.07 -9.10
CA THR A 48 1.91 -10.05 -8.95
C THR A 48 2.33 -9.69 -7.52
N ARG A 49 3.63 -9.79 -7.25
CA ARG A 49 4.26 -9.33 -6.00
C ARG A 49 5.24 -8.21 -6.28
N ILE A 50 5.27 -7.23 -5.38
CA ILE A 50 6.32 -6.21 -5.31
C ILE A 50 7.11 -6.52 -4.03
N GLU A 51 8.41 -6.80 -4.18
CA GLU A 51 9.29 -7.18 -3.08
C GLU A 51 10.35 -6.12 -2.88
N GLY A 52 10.49 -5.62 -1.65
CA GLY A 52 11.48 -4.59 -1.31
C GLY A 52 11.32 -3.26 -2.06
N PRO A 53 10.10 -2.68 -2.17
CA PRO A 53 9.95 -1.34 -2.73
C PRO A 53 10.73 -0.30 -1.92
N THR A 54 11.21 0.75 -2.57
CA THR A 54 11.91 1.81 -1.85
C THR A 54 10.93 2.64 -1.01
N ARG A 55 11.44 3.30 0.03
CA ARG A 55 10.63 4.18 0.87
C ARG A 55 10.00 5.31 0.05
N GLU A 56 10.72 5.85 -0.92
CA GLU A 56 10.26 6.90 -1.82
C GLU A 56 9.13 6.44 -2.73
N GLU A 57 9.15 5.18 -3.18
CA GLU A 57 8.03 4.60 -3.93
C GLU A 57 6.78 4.47 -3.05
N LEU A 58 6.95 4.05 -1.80
CA LEU A 58 5.85 3.92 -0.84
C LEU A 58 5.25 5.28 -0.47
N VAL A 59 6.09 6.29 -0.21
CA VAL A 59 5.63 7.67 0.07
C VAL A 59 4.81 8.20 -1.11
N ARG A 60 5.33 8.11 -2.34
CA ARG A 60 4.61 8.59 -3.53
C ARG A 60 3.28 7.87 -3.75
N ALA A 61 3.25 6.56 -3.53
CA ALA A 61 2.02 5.78 -3.64
C ALA A 61 0.98 6.18 -2.58
N TYR A 62 1.43 6.45 -1.36
CA TYR A 62 0.58 6.91 -0.27
C TYR A 62 0.01 8.32 -0.54
N GLU A 63 0.87 9.26 -0.93
CA GLU A 63 0.45 10.63 -1.29
C GLU A 63 -0.61 10.64 -2.41
N ALA A 64 -0.54 9.71 -3.36
CA ALA A 64 -1.53 9.60 -4.44
C ALA A 64 -2.94 9.17 -3.97
N ILE A 65 -3.06 8.62 -2.77
CA ILE A 65 -4.34 8.20 -2.16
C ILE A 65 -4.72 9.03 -0.92
N SER A 66 -3.86 9.92 -0.44
CA SER A 66 -4.17 10.79 0.69
C SER A 66 -5.04 11.99 0.30
N SER A 67 -5.95 12.39 1.19
CA SER A 67 -6.83 13.56 1.03
C SER A 67 -7.11 14.25 2.35
#